data_AF-E4UNS2-F1
#
_entry.id   AF-E4UNS2-F1
#
_cell.length_a   1.000
_cell.length_b   1.000
_cell.length_c   1.000
_cell.angle_alpha   90.00
_cell.angle_beta   90.00
_cell.angle_gamma   90.00
#
_symmetry.space_group_name_H-M   'P 1'
#
loop_
_entity.id
_entity.type
_entity.pdbx_description
1 polymer ?
#
loop_
_entity_poly.entity_id
_entity_poly.type
_entity_poly.pdbx_seq_one_letter_code
_entity_poly.pdbx_strand_id
1 'polypeptide(L)'
;MKIGRLQANDAEKAAIAPEVNASSSSTISRRPAHPGAESRTAFACLSMHMTDRIRLLRFPPNVVPEIIEMIRIGWPKGINSPREYSQSLEIKLNGTPWSPHSWGESRIHARKLMVQLLDGLYRRGWIVKVSVDIGHVDSLFFRYQQPAPPPCIWTSISFHHSDRLRIVDAPTGFGLSLADALGSEVENCQVKGTMFEIKLRGSPWRAVGSKTVMTRVILLMLMDFLEQQGFSLYAAINHNSRRSRDSSNAEADTWYCNRPVDWKPGQFVYHG
;
A
#
# COMPACT_ATOMS: atom_id res chain seq x y z
N MET A 1 -64.76 6.29 15.08
CA MET A 1 -65.24 7.10 16.21
C MET A 1 -65.44 6.16 17.40
N LYS A 2 -64.87 6.52 18.57
CA LYS A 2 -64.73 5.69 19.79
C LYS A 2 -66.06 5.39 20.48
N ILE A 3 -66.03 4.39 21.39
CA ILE A 3 -66.59 4.28 22.77
C ILE A 3 -66.95 2.78 22.96
N GLY A 4 -66.60 2.01 23.99
CA GLY A 4 -65.87 2.22 25.23
C GLY A 4 -65.77 0.88 26.03
N ARG A 5 -64.64 0.72 26.74
CA ARG A 5 -64.43 0.15 28.12
C ARG A 5 -65.64 -0.50 28.83
N LEU A 6 -65.56 -1.61 29.57
CA LEU A 6 -64.67 -2.08 30.67
C LEU A 6 -65.04 -3.56 30.98
N GLN A 7 -64.12 -4.45 31.40
CA GLN A 7 -63.84 -4.96 32.78
C GLN A 7 -63.78 -6.51 32.66
N ALA A 8 -63.05 -7.34 33.42
CA ALA A 8 -62.24 -7.23 34.63
C ALA A 8 -61.42 -8.54 34.81
N ASN A 9 -60.64 -8.59 35.89
CA ASN A 9 -60.06 -9.74 36.62
C ASN A 9 -58.61 -10.07 36.25
N ASP A 10 -57.64 -9.69 37.10
CA ASP A 10 -57.23 -10.38 38.35
C ASP A 10 -56.50 -11.69 38.02
N ALA A 11 -55.36 -12.07 38.56
CA ALA A 11 -54.33 -11.47 39.39
C ALA A 11 -53.27 -12.59 39.46
N GLU A 12 -51.99 -12.32 39.18
CA GLU A 12 -50.91 -13.01 39.91
C GLU A 12 -49.56 -12.34 39.63
N LYS A 13 -48.97 -11.82 40.71
CA LYS A 13 -47.56 -11.41 40.76
C LYS A 13 -46.75 -12.62 41.20
N ALA A 14 -45.72 -12.97 40.43
CA ALA A 14 -44.55 -13.67 40.96
C ALA A 14 -43.28 -12.99 40.41
N ALA A 15 -42.39 -12.65 41.33
CA ALA A 15 -41.13 -11.95 41.08
C ALA A 15 -40.10 -12.89 40.44
N ILE A 16 -39.33 -12.40 39.45
CA ILE A 16 -38.13 -13.07 38.93
C ILE A 16 -37.03 -12.00 38.78
N ALA A 17 -35.85 -12.34 39.33
CA ALA A 17 -34.64 -11.53 39.45
C ALA A 17 -33.95 -11.23 38.09
N PRO A 18 -33.03 -10.25 38.00
CA PRO A 18 -32.37 -9.89 36.75
C PRO A 18 -31.27 -10.90 36.40
N GLU A 19 -31.36 -11.52 35.22
CA GLU A 19 -30.32 -12.38 34.66
C GLU A 19 -29.16 -11.55 34.07
N VAL A 20 -27.95 -11.89 34.52
CA VAL A 20 -26.68 -11.31 34.12
C VAL A 20 -26.27 -11.91 32.77
N ASN A 21 -26.23 -11.10 31.72
CA ASN A 21 -25.89 -11.55 30.38
C ASN A 21 -24.37 -11.79 30.26
N ALA A 22 -23.94 -13.05 30.37
CA ALA A 22 -22.55 -13.46 30.21
C ALA A 22 -22.14 -13.46 28.73
N SER A 23 -21.06 -12.74 28.44
CA SER A 23 -20.38 -12.66 27.15
C SER A 23 -19.99 -14.03 26.61
N SER A 24 -20.48 -14.40 25.43
CA SER A 24 -20.08 -15.60 24.68
C SER A 24 -18.65 -15.44 24.11
N SER A 25 -17.67 -16.09 24.73
CA SER A 25 -16.34 -16.26 24.15
C SER A 25 -16.41 -17.33 23.04
N SER A 26 -16.17 -16.92 21.79
CA SER A 26 -16.03 -17.87 20.69
C SER A 26 -14.64 -18.53 20.77
N THR A 27 -14.61 -19.76 21.25
CA THR A 27 -13.38 -20.56 21.32
C THR A 27 -13.03 -21.02 19.90
N ILE A 28 -11.96 -20.46 19.32
CA ILE A 28 -11.42 -20.88 18.03
C ILE A 28 -10.96 -22.35 18.15
N SER A 29 -11.68 -23.26 17.50
CA SER A 29 -11.28 -24.67 17.39
C SER A 29 -10.00 -24.77 16.55
N ARG A 30 -8.86 -25.08 17.19
CA ARG A 30 -7.59 -25.38 16.51
C ARG A 30 -7.72 -26.73 15.81
N ARG A 31 -7.62 -26.75 14.49
CA ARG A 31 -7.43 -27.98 13.70
C ARG A 31 -6.18 -28.74 14.20
N PRO A 32 -6.23 -30.08 14.32
CA PRO A 32 -5.04 -30.87 14.63
C PRO A 32 -3.98 -30.71 13.52
N ALA A 33 -2.72 -30.57 13.92
CA ALA A 33 -1.61 -30.48 12.99
C ALA A 33 -1.38 -31.84 12.31
N HIS A 34 -1.24 -31.84 10.98
CA HIS A 34 -0.88 -33.04 10.23
C HIS A 34 0.58 -33.44 10.52
N PRO A 35 0.87 -34.72 10.79
CA PRO A 35 2.25 -35.21 10.85
C PRO A 35 2.90 -35.02 9.47
N GLY A 36 3.98 -34.24 9.41
CA GLY A 36 4.62 -33.74 8.17
C GLY A 36 4.69 -32.21 8.06
N ALA A 37 4.28 -31.46 9.10
CA ALA A 37 4.35 -29.99 9.16
C ALA A 37 5.78 -29.45 9.41
N GLU A 38 6.76 -29.90 8.63
CA GLU A 38 8.09 -29.29 8.63
C GLU A 38 8.08 -28.02 7.76
N SER A 39 8.50 -26.90 8.36
CA SER A 39 8.91 -25.61 7.78
C SER A 39 8.16 -25.12 6.52
N ARG A 40 6.82 -25.07 6.57
CA ARG A 40 6.06 -24.31 5.54
C ARG A 40 6.40 -22.83 5.62
N THR A 41 6.72 -22.24 4.47
CA THR A 41 6.93 -20.80 4.36
C THR A 41 5.67 -20.05 4.80
N ALA A 42 5.82 -19.07 5.69
CA ALA A 42 4.71 -18.25 6.15
C ALA A 42 4.31 -17.21 5.10
N PHE A 43 3.01 -16.95 4.97
CA PHE A 43 2.46 -15.90 4.12
C PHE A 43 1.58 -14.95 4.93
N ALA A 44 1.75 -13.65 4.66
CA ALA A 44 0.97 -12.58 5.27
C ALA A 44 0.43 -11.64 4.18
N CYS A 45 -0.54 -10.79 4.54
CA CYS A 45 -1.12 -9.82 3.62
C CYS A 45 -1.25 -8.46 4.31
N LEU A 46 -0.80 -7.42 3.60
CA LEU A 46 -1.09 -6.02 3.90
C LEU A 46 -1.97 -5.49 2.78
N SER A 47 -3.10 -4.88 3.11
CA SER A 47 -4.03 -4.35 2.10
C SER A 47 -4.50 -2.96 2.47
N MET A 48 -4.69 -2.11 1.46
CA MET A 48 -5.29 -0.78 1.61
C MET A 48 -6.80 -0.91 1.40
N HIS A 49 -7.59 -0.19 2.20
CA HIS A 49 -9.06 -0.27 2.15
C HIS A 49 -9.71 1.10 2.21
N MET A 50 -10.88 1.21 1.57
CA MET A 50 -11.65 2.46 1.48
C MET A 50 -10.74 3.61 1.03
N THR A 51 -10.74 4.74 1.75
CA THR A 51 -9.88 5.89 1.46
C THR A 51 -8.75 6.08 2.49
N ASP A 52 -8.76 5.32 3.59
CA ASP A 52 -8.02 5.66 4.82
C ASP A 52 -7.81 4.48 5.79
N ARG A 53 -7.78 3.24 5.29
CA ARG A 53 -7.54 2.04 6.10
C ARG A 53 -6.37 1.22 5.58
N ILE A 54 -5.63 0.61 6.49
CA ILE A 54 -4.71 -0.49 6.22
C ILE A 54 -5.20 -1.71 7.02
N ARG A 55 -5.16 -2.90 6.42
CA ARG A 55 -5.45 -4.16 7.11
C ARG A 55 -4.25 -5.08 7.07
N LEU A 56 -3.99 -5.72 8.21
CA LEU A 56 -2.94 -6.70 8.42
C LEU A 56 -3.57 -8.07 8.63
N LEU A 57 -3.16 -9.06 7.83
CA LEU A 57 -3.67 -10.42 7.89
C LEU A 57 -2.50 -11.41 7.98
N ARG A 58 -2.52 -12.27 9.00
CA ARG A 58 -1.53 -13.35 9.24
C ARG A 58 -0.07 -12.88 9.47
N PHE A 59 0.16 -11.61 9.81
CA PHE A 59 1.46 -11.21 10.36
C PHE A 59 1.63 -11.76 11.78
N PRO A 60 2.83 -12.22 12.17
CA PRO A 60 3.08 -12.72 13.53
C PRO A 60 2.83 -11.64 14.59
N PRO A 61 2.33 -12.01 15.78
CA PRO A 61 2.03 -11.05 16.85
C PRO A 61 3.19 -10.15 17.26
N ASN A 62 4.44 -10.63 17.16
CA ASN A 62 5.62 -9.83 17.45
C ASN A 62 5.95 -8.79 16.36
N VAL A 63 5.54 -9.01 15.10
CA VAL A 63 5.80 -8.10 13.98
C VAL A 63 4.72 -7.01 13.87
N VAL A 64 3.49 -7.30 14.30
CA VAL A 64 2.35 -6.38 14.19
C VAL A 64 2.60 -5.02 14.87
N PRO A 65 3.11 -4.93 16.13
CA PRO A 65 3.43 -3.64 16.76
C PRO A 65 4.43 -2.82 15.95
N GLU A 66 5.41 -3.48 15.34
CA GLU A 66 6.42 -2.80 14.52
C GLU A 66 5.82 -2.21 13.24
N ILE A 67 4.87 -2.93 12.61
CA ILE A 67 4.12 -2.41 11.45
C ILE A 67 3.29 -1.19 11.85
N ILE A 68 2.59 -1.24 12.99
CA ILE A 68 1.79 -0.12 13.49
C ILE A 68 2.68 1.11 13.73
N GLU A 69 3.87 0.93 14.30
CA GLU A 69 4.81 2.03 14.53
C GLU A 69 5.38 2.59 13.22
N MET A 70 5.70 1.73 12.25
CA MET A 70 6.08 2.19 10.91
C MET A 70 4.99 3.06 10.27
N ILE A 71 3.72 2.69 10.43
CA ILE A 71 2.59 3.49 9.92
C ILE A 71 2.50 4.82 10.66
N ARG A 72 2.65 4.82 11.98
CA ARG A 72 2.58 6.01 12.82
C ARG A 72 3.66 7.03 12.45
N ILE A 73 4.90 6.58 12.27
CA ILE A 73 6.03 7.42 11.86
C ILE A 73 5.85 7.91 10.42
N GLY A 74 5.43 7.03 9.51
CA GLY A 74 5.30 7.34 8.08
C GLY A 74 4.09 8.19 7.70
N TRP A 75 3.12 8.35 8.61
CA TRP A 75 1.89 9.10 8.34
C TRP A 75 1.71 10.28 9.31
N PRO A 76 2.08 11.52 8.89
CA PRO A 76 2.15 12.67 9.80
C PRO A 76 0.82 13.10 10.42
N LYS A 77 -0.31 12.74 9.80
CA LYS A 77 -1.64 13.05 10.34
C LYS A 77 -2.02 12.14 11.50
N GLY A 78 -1.25 11.08 11.77
CA GLY A 78 -1.50 10.12 12.84
C GLY A 78 -2.54 9.06 12.49
N ILE A 79 -2.72 8.12 13.42
CA ILE A 79 -3.60 6.96 13.27
C ILE A 79 -4.55 6.86 14.47
N ASN A 80 -5.69 6.21 14.26
CA ASN A 80 -6.57 5.79 15.35
C ASN A 80 -6.11 4.44 15.93
N SER A 81 -6.65 4.09 17.10
CA SER A 81 -6.43 2.78 17.71
C SER A 81 -6.80 1.65 16.74
N PRO A 82 -5.91 0.67 16.53
CA PRO A 82 -6.22 -0.52 15.74
C PRO A 82 -7.41 -1.28 16.32
N ARG A 83 -8.18 -1.94 15.46
CA ARG A 83 -9.32 -2.77 15.86
C ARG A 83 -9.31 -4.10 15.12
N GLU A 84 -9.87 -5.13 15.74
CA GLU A 84 -10.15 -6.37 15.04
C GLU A 84 -11.25 -6.15 14.00
N TYR A 85 -11.05 -6.72 12.81
CA TYR A 85 -12.01 -6.72 11.72
C TYR A 85 -11.96 -8.06 11.00
N SER A 86 -12.95 -8.92 11.30
CA SER A 86 -12.94 -10.32 10.86
C SER A 86 -11.61 -10.99 11.23
N GLN A 87 -10.89 -11.58 10.27
CA GLN A 87 -9.60 -12.25 10.50
C GLN A 87 -8.38 -11.30 10.43
N SER A 88 -8.62 -9.99 10.33
CA SER A 88 -7.56 -8.98 10.15
C SER A 88 -7.53 -7.95 11.28
N LEU A 89 -6.38 -7.30 11.45
CA LEU A 89 -6.27 -6.09 12.24
C LEU A 89 -6.41 -4.88 11.31
N GLU A 90 -7.37 -4.00 11.58
CA GLU A 90 -7.62 -2.79 10.81
C GLU A 90 -7.07 -1.56 11.53
N ILE A 91 -6.32 -0.75 10.78
CA ILE A 91 -5.70 0.49 11.24
C ILE A 91 -6.29 1.64 10.42
N LYS A 92 -6.86 2.64 11.10
CA LYS A 92 -7.42 3.84 10.48
C LYS A 92 -6.40 4.97 10.47
N LEU A 93 -6.14 5.51 9.29
CA LEU A 93 -5.29 6.67 9.07
C LEU A 93 -6.15 7.94 9.15
N ASN A 94 -5.63 9.00 9.76
CA ASN A 94 -6.31 10.29 9.75
C ASN A 94 -6.21 10.94 8.36
N GLY A 95 -7.33 11.44 7.83
CA GLY A 95 -7.42 11.94 6.45
C GLY A 95 -7.78 10.84 5.45
N THR A 96 -7.38 11.00 4.18
CA THR A 96 -7.80 10.13 3.07
C THR A 96 -6.65 9.79 2.10
N PRO A 97 -5.58 9.11 2.56
CA PRO A 97 -4.39 8.82 1.75
C PRO A 97 -4.66 8.06 0.46
N TRP A 98 -5.68 7.20 0.43
CA TRP A 98 -6.03 6.34 -0.71
C TRP A 98 -7.13 6.93 -1.60
N SER A 99 -7.57 8.17 -1.30
CA SER A 99 -8.56 8.83 -2.13
C SER A 99 -7.94 9.27 -3.46
N PRO A 100 -8.58 9.00 -4.61
CA PRO A 100 -8.11 9.53 -5.90
C PRO A 100 -8.14 11.06 -5.92
N HIS A 101 -8.99 11.68 -5.10
CA HIS A 101 -9.10 13.12 -4.90
C HIS A 101 -8.12 13.65 -3.84
N SER A 102 -7.08 12.91 -3.47
CA SER A 102 -5.98 13.42 -2.65
C SER A 102 -5.01 14.21 -3.52
N TRP A 103 -4.49 15.34 -3.03
CA TRP A 103 -3.61 16.23 -3.80
C TRP A 103 -2.42 16.69 -2.95
N GLY A 104 -1.39 17.22 -3.63
CA GLY A 104 -0.23 17.84 -3.01
C GLY A 104 0.50 16.92 -2.03
N GLU A 105 0.89 17.48 -0.89
CA GLU A 105 1.69 16.81 0.14
C GLU A 105 1.05 15.51 0.63
N SER A 106 -0.29 15.40 0.68
CA SER A 106 -0.94 14.17 1.16
C SER A 106 -0.64 12.95 0.28
N ARG A 107 -0.45 13.13 -1.05
CA ARG A 107 -0.06 12.06 -1.97
C ARG A 107 1.41 11.66 -1.81
N ILE A 108 2.25 12.64 -1.48
CA ILE A 108 3.68 12.43 -1.21
C ILE A 108 3.82 11.58 0.05
N HIS A 109 3.17 11.99 1.14
CA HIS A 109 3.18 11.23 2.40
C HIS A 109 2.65 9.80 2.24
N ALA A 110 1.64 9.58 1.39
CA ALA A 110 1.14 8.23 1.11
C ALA A 110 2.20 7.33 0.45
N ARG A 111 2.98 7.88 -0.49
CA ARG A 111 4.10 7.16 -1.13
C ARG A 111 5.24 6.90 -0.15
N LYS A 112 5.59 7.89 0.68
CA LYS A 112 6.60 7.75 1.74
C LYS A 112 6.22 6.68 2.77
N LEU A 113 4.96 6.66 3.19
CA LEU A 113 4.41 5.61 4.06
C LEU A 113 4.60 4.22 3.44
N MET A 114 4.29 4.06 2.16
CA MET A 114 4.46 2.78 1.47
C MET A 114 5.93 2.39 1.30
N VAL A 115 6.83 3.33 0.95
CA VAL A 115 8.29 3.09 0.95
C VAL A 115 8.73 2.57 2.32
N GLN A 116 8.34 3.24 3.40
CA GLN A 116 8.70 2.85 4.76
C GLN A 116 8.17 1.46 5.16
N LEU A 117 6.94 1.13 4.78
CA LEU A 117 6.35 -0.18 5.02
C LEU A 117 7.07 -1.28 4.24
N LEU A 118 7.34 -1.07 2.95
CA LEU A 118 8.01 -2.04 2.10
C LEU A 118 9.44 -2.29 2.58
N ASP A 119 10.21 -1.23 2.85
CA ASP A 119 11.56 -1.32 3.38
C ASP A 119 11.60 -2.01 4.75
N GLY A 120 10.73 -1.59 5.67
CA GLY A 120 10.68 -2.15 7.01
C GLY A 120 10.31 -3.64 7.04
N LEU A 121 9.35 -4.05 6.21
CA LEU A 121 8.96 -5.46 6.05
C LEU A 121 10.05 -6.28 5.35
N TYR A 122 10.66 -5.73 4.32
CA TYR A 122 11.74 -6.38 3.57
C TYR A 122 12.94 -6.69 4.47
N ARG A 123 13.39 -5.73 5.29
CA ARG A 123 14.45 -5.91 6.29
C ARG A 123 14.12 -6.94 7.37
N ARG A 124 12.85 -7.31 7.51
CA ARG A 124 12.36 -8.35 8.44
C ARG A 124 12.12 -9.69 7.73
N GLY A 125 12.49 -9.81 6.45
CA GLY A 125 12.31 -11.03 5.68
C GLY A 125 10.91 -11.21 5.08
N TRP A 126 10.05 -10.19 5.11
CA TRP A 126 8.73 -10.24 4.47
C TRP A 126 8.83 -9.67 3.06
N ILE A 127 8.82 -10.55 2.06
CA ILE A 127 9.06 -10.20 0.66
C ILE A 127 7.74 -10.21 -0.10
N VAL A 128 7.42 -9.09 -0.77
CA VAL A 128 6.25 -9.02 -1.65
C VAL A 128 6.43 -10.05 -2.76
N LYS A 129 5.42 -10.88 -2.98
CA LYS A 129 5.39 -11.83 -4.10
C LYS A 129 4.39 -11.45 -5.16
N VAL A 130 3.33 -10.75 -4.77
CA VAL A 130 2.36 -10.22 -5.73
C VAL A 130 1.60 -9.06 -5.11
N SER A 131 1.31 -8.06 -5.93
CA SER A 131 0.26 -7.06 -5.67
C SER A 131 -0.96 -7.46 -6.49
N VAL A 132 -2.12 -7.58 -5.85
CA VAL A 132 -3.36 -7.97 -6.52
C VAL A 132 -4.44 -6.94 -6.22
N ASP A 133 -5.07 -6.41 -7.27
CA ASP A 133 -6.29 -5.60 -7.16
C ASP A 133 -7.48 -6.51 -6.81
N ILE A 134 -7.65 -6.81 -5.52
CA ILE A 134 -8.81 -7.54 -4.99
C ILE A 134 -9.82 -6.50 -4.49
N GLY A 135 -10.42 -5.77 -5.43
CA GLY A 135 -11.51 -4.83 -5.17
C GLY A 135 -11.22 -3.42 -5.67
N HIS A 136 -10.99 -2.48 -4.73
CA HIS A 136 -10.83 -1.07 -5.05
C HIS A 136 -9.39 -0.56 -4.90
N VAL A 137 -8.53 -1.25 -4.16
CA VAL A 137 -7.11 -0.92 -3.92
C VAL A 137 -6.32 -2.23 -3.77
N ASP A 138 -5.02 -2.18 -4.02
CA ASP A 138 -4.16 -3.35 -4.01
C ASP A 138 -4.00 -4.02 -2.63
N SER A 139 -3.94 -5.34 -2.68
CA SER A 139 -3.53 -6.23 -1.60
C SER A 139 -2.14 -6.80 -1.90
N LEU A 140 -1.21 -6.59 -0.98
CA LEU A 140 0.17 -7.06 -1.07
C LEU A 140 0.31 -8.37 -0.31
N PHE A 141 0.70 -9.42 -1.01
CA PHE A 141 0.95 -10.73 -0.42
C PHE A 141 2.45 -10.92 -0.21
N PHE A 142 2.81 -11.21 1.03
CA PHE A 142 4.19 -11.37 1.46
C PHE A 142 4.49 -12.83 1.74
N ARG A 143 5.68 -13.25 1.32
CA ARG A 143 6.29 -14.52 1.72
C ARG A 143 7.41 -14.22 2.73
N TYR A 144 7.42 -14.94 3.83
CA TYR A 144 8.51 -14.87 4.79
C TYR A 144 9.76 -15.60 4.27
N GLN A 145 10.94 -15.04 4.51
CA GLN A 145 12.23 -15.62 4.16
C GLN A 145 13.24 -15.40 5.29
N GLN A 146 14.07 -16.41 5.56
CA GLN A 146 15.28 -16.29 6.36
C GLN A 146 16.50 -16.84 5.57
N PRO A 147 17.66 -16.18 5.64
CA PRO A 147 17.87 -14.86 6.25
C PRO A 147 17.08 -13.76 5.52
N ALA A 148 16.81 -12.65 6.21
CA ALA A 148 16.26 -11.46 5.57
C ALA A 148 17.22 -10.98 4.47
N PRO A 149 16.73 -10.40 3.37
CA PRO A 149 17.61 -9.91 2.32
C PRO A 149 18.50 -8.74 2.80
N PRO A 150 19.60 -8.46 2.08
CA PRO A 150 20.45 -7.31 2.36
C PRO A 150 19.66 -5.99 2.38
N PRO A 151 20.03 -5.00 3.21
CA PRO A 151 19.40 -3.69 3.21
C PRO A 151 19.45 -3.02 1.82
N CYS A 152 18.39 -2.28 1.49
CA CYS A 152 18.28 -1.55 0.24
C CYS A 152 18.00 -0.06 0.46
N ILE A 153 18.39 0.75 -0.51
CA ILE A 153 17.85 2.09 -0.74
C ILE A 153 16.54 1.93 -1.51
N TRP A 154 15.52 2.70 -1.15
CA TRP A 154 14.19 2.63 -1.75
C TRP A 154 13.79 3.96 -2.36
N THR A 155 13.05 3.90 -3.45
CA THR A 155 12.40 5.07 -4.05
C THR A 155 11.04 4.70 -4.61
N SER A 156 10.17 5.70 -4.79
CA SER A 156 8.91 5.52 -5.51
C SER A 156 8.85 6.43 -6.73
N ILE A 157 8.31 5.91 -7.83
CA ILE A 157 8.10 6.61 -9.09
C ILE A 157 6.61 6.50 -9.43
N SER A 158 5.97 7.63 -9.68
CA SER A 158 4.53 7.67 -9.96
C SER A 158 4.21 8.52 -11.18
N PHE A 159 3.17 8.11 -11.89
CA PHE A 159 2.75 8.66 -13.16
C PHE A 159 1.50 9.50 -12.94
N HIS A 160 1.63 10.82 -13.07
CA HIS A 160 0.62 11.79 -12.68
C HIS A 160 0.01 12.50 -13.88
N HIS A 161 -1.29 12.79 -13.76
CA HIS A 161 -2.06 13.51 -14.77
C HIS A 161 -1.85 12.87 -16.16
N SER A 162 -1.56 13.67 -17.17
CA SER A 162 -1.30 13.19 -18.53
C SER A 162 0.17 13.01 -18.86
N ASP A 163 1.08 13.62 -18.10
CA ASP A 163 2.45 13.90 -18.57
C ASP A 163 3.53 14.04 -17.49
N ARG A 164 3.25 13.82 -16.21
CA ARG A 164 4.25 14.00 -15.15
C ARG A 164 4.74 12.69 -14.57
N LEU A 165 6.05 12.61 -14.31
CA LEU A 165 6.66 11.63 -13.42
C LEU A 165 7.00 12.32 -12.11
N ARG A 166 6.66 11.69 -10.99
CA ARG A 166 7.13 12.15 -9.68
C ARG A 166 7.92 11.05 -9.00
N ILE A 167 9.13 11.40 -8.59
CA ILE A 167 10.06 10.52 -7.87
C ILE A 167 10.16 11.03 -6.43
N VAL A 168 10.05 10.13 -5.45
CA VAL A 168 10.11 10.47 -4.02
C VAL A 168 11.16 9.62 -3.34
N ASP A 169 11.97 10.26 -2.49
CA ASP A 169 13.04 9.65 -1.68
C ASP A 169 14.12 8.95 -2.53
N ALA A 170 14.37 9.44 -3.74
CA ALA A 170 15.49 8.99 -4.56
C ALA A 170 16.82 9.63 -4.12
N PRO A 171 17.97 9.01 -4.46
CA PRO A 171 19.29 9.61 -4.26
C PRO A 171 19.41 11.01 -4.89
N THR A 172 20.30 11.83 -4.33
CA THR A 172 20.62 13.16 -4.87
C THR A 172 20.99 13.07 -6.35
N GLY A 173 20.41 13.97 -7.17
CA GLY A 173 20.66 14.02 -8.61
C GLY A 173 19.91 12.97 -9.44
N PHE A 174 19.29 11.95 -8.82
CA PHE A 174 18.62 10.86 -9.54
C PHE A 174 17.59 11.35 -10.57
N GLY A 175 16.69 12.26 -10.18
CA GLY A 175 15.68 12.79 -11.09
C GLY A 175 16.26 13.66 -12.21
N LEU A 176 17.37 14.35 -11.96
CA LEU A 176 18.06 15.14 -13.00
C LEU A 176 18.74 14.22 -14.02
N SER A 177 19.39 13.15 -13.56
CA SER A 177 19.98 12.14 -14.44
C SER A 177 18.93 11.38 -15.24
N LEU A 178 17.76 11.09 -14.65
CA LEU A 178 16.64 10.52 -15.39
C LEU A 178 16.10 11.50 -16.44
N ALA A 179 15.98 12.79 -16.08
CA ALA A 179 15.54 13.80 -17.03
C ALA A 179 16.51 13.94 -18.23
N ASP A 180 17.82 13.89 -17.97
CA ASP A 180 18.86 13.88 -19.01
C ASP A 180 18.75 12.63 -19.90
N ALA A 181 18.56 11.45 -19.31
CA ALA A 181 18.38 10.20 -20.05
C ALA A 181 17.12 10.19 -20.93
N LEU A 182 16.03 10.84 -20.49
CA LEU A 182 14.80 11.01 -21.28
C LEU A 182 14.94 12.08 -22.38
N GLY A 183 15.97 12.93 -22.31
CA GLY A 183 16.37 13.86 -23.36
C GLY A 183 15.25 14.78 -23.85
N SER A 184 14.99 14.75 -25.16
CA SER A 184 14.03 15.64 -25.84
C SER A 184 12.59 15.48 -25.36
N GLU A 185 12.26 14.37 -24.70
CA GLU A 185 10.92 14.12 -24.14
C GLU A 185 10.62 14.99 -22.92
N VAL A 186 11.65 15.54 -22.27
CA VAL A 186 11.47 16.38 -21.08
C VAL A 186 11.15 17.81 -21.48
N GLU A 187 10.08 18.34 -20.91
CA GLU A 187 9.73 19.76 -20.98
C GLU A 187 10.33 20.53 -19.79
N ASN A 188 10.29 19.95 -18.60
CA ASN A 188 10.79 20.56 -17.37
C ASN A 188 11.11 19.49 -16.32
N CYS A 189 12.08 19.77 -15.44
CA CYS A 189 12.36 18.98 -14.25
C CYS A 189 12.46 19.91 -13.02
N GLN A 190 11.58 19.69 -12.04
CA GLN A 190 11.57 20.42 -10.78
C GLN A 190 12.17 19.57 -9.66
N VAL A 191 12.91 20.21 -8.75
CA VAL A 191 13.53 19.56 -7.59
C VAL A 191 13.06 20.24 -6.31
N LYS A 192 12.56 19.47 -5.34
CA LYS A 192 12.16 19.93 -4.01
C LYS A 192 12.64 18.93 -2.95
N GLY A 193 13.80 19.19 -2.36
CA GLY A 193 14.43 18.26 -1.42
C GLY A 193 14.75 16.91 -2.09
N THR A 194 14.21 15.81 -1.56
CA THR A 194 14.35 14.46 -2.12
C THR A 194 13.25 14.10 -3.13
N MET A 195 12.42 15.07 -3.54
CA MET A 195 11.36 14.90 -4.52
C MET A 195 11.75 15.55 -5.85
N PHE A 196 11.54 14.81 -6.93
CA PHE A 196 11.73 15.27 -8.30
C PHE A 196 10.43 15.16 -9.07
N GLU A 197 10.13 16.15 -9.91
CA GLU A 197 8.99 16.12 -10.79
C GLU A 197 9.41 16.44 -12.23
N ILE A 198 9.30 15.45 -13.10
CA ILE A 198 9.65 15.56 -14.52
C ILE A 198 8.34 15.71 -15.29
N LYS A 199 8.19 16.81 -16.02
CA LYS A 199 7.11 17.02 -16.96
C LYS A 199 7.58 16.61 -18.35
N LEU A 200 6.87 15.69 -18.97
CA LEU A 200 7.11 15.20 -20.32
C LEU A 200 6.31 16.01 -21.33
N ARG A 201 6.80 16.04 -22.57
CA ARG A 201 6.06 16.66 -23.68
C ARG A 201 4.82 15.84 -24.01
N GLY A 202 3.73 16.54 -24.33
CA GLY A 202 2.50 15.91 -24.78
C GLY A 202 1.68 15.29 -23.65
N SER A 203 1.25 14.04 -23.82
CA SER A 203 0.32 13.35 -22.89
C SER A 203 0.52 11.82 -22.87
N PRO A 204 1.75 11.34 -22.56
CA PRO A 204 2.08 9.91 -22.62
C PRO A 204 1.21 9.02 -21.74
N TRP A 205 0.64 9.54 -20.64
CA TRP A 205 -0.15 8.72 -19.70
C TRP A 205 -1.63 8.58 -20.06
N ARG A 206 -2.11 9.31 -21.09
CA ARG A 206 -3.47 9.09 -21.62
C ARG A 206 -3.55 7.86 -22.54
N ALA A 207 -2.41 7.37 -23.04
CA ALA A 207 -2.27 6.13 -23.80
C ALA A 207 -3.40 5.82 -24.81
N VAL A 208 -3.70 6.75 -25.71
CA VAL A 208 -4.66 6.54 -26.82
C VAL A 208 -3.94 6.58 -28.18
N GLY A 209 -4.22 5.61 -29.06
CA GLY A 209 -3.65 5.56 -30.42
C GLY A 209 -2.15 5.29 -30.44
N SER A 210 -1.39 5.97 -31.31
CA SER A 210 0.08 5.85 -31.41
C SER A 210 0.81 6.22 -30.12
N LYS A 211 0.18 7.01 -29.23
CA LYS A 211 0.73 7.35 -27.91
C LYS A 211 0.95 6.11 -27.03
N THR A 212 0.23 5.00 -27.26
CA THR A 212 0.43 3.74 -26.54
C THR A 212 1.81 3.12 -26.73
N VAL A 213 2.42 3.29 -27.91
CA VAL A 213 3.77 2.83 -28.20
C VAL A 213 4.77 3.74 -27.49
N MET A 214 4.55 5.06 -27.56
CA MET A 214 5.39 6.04 -26.89
C MET A 214 5.47 5.82 -25.37
N THR A 215 4.33 5.54 -24.72
CA THR A 215 4.29 5.18 -23.30
C THR A 215 5.25 4.02 -23.01
N ARG A 216 5.22 2.97 -23.83
CA ARG A 216 6.08 1.78 -23.63
C ARG A 216 7.56 2.11 -23.83
N VAL A 217 7.90 2.93 -24.81
CA VAL A 217 9.29 3.40 -25.00
C VAL A 217 9.78 4.16 -23.77
N ILE A 218 8.98 5.07 -23.22
CA ILE A 218 9.34 5.80 -21.99
C ILE A 218 9.51 4.86 -20.80
N LEU A 219 8.63 3.86 -20.66
CA LEU A 219 8.73 2.87 -19.58
C LEU A 219 9.98 1.98 -19.73
N LEU A 220 10.37 1.63 -20.96
CA LEU A 220 11.63 0.91 -21.24
C LEU A 220 12.85 1.76 -20.88
N MET A 221 12.90 3.03 -21.32
CA MET A 221 13.99 3.94 -20.94
C MET A 221 14.09 4.13 -19.43
N LEU A 222 12.94 4.18 -18.73
CA LEU A 222 12.92 4.25 -17.27
C LEU A 222 13.48 2.99 -16.62
N MET A 223 13.14 1.80 -17.14
CA MET A 223 13.68 0.52 -16.64
C MET A 223 15.19 0.42 -16.90
N ASP A 224 15.65 0.77 -18.10
CA ASP A 224 17.08 0.80 -18.44
C ASP A 224 17.85 1.76 -17.51
N PHE A 225 17.29 2.94 -17.25
CA PHE A 225 17.88 3.90 -16.32
C PHE A 225 17.93 3.36 -14.89
N LEU A 226 16.85 2.74 -14.41
CA LEU A 226 16.81 2.13 -13.08
C LEU A 226 17.94 1.10 -12.92
N GLU A 227 18.11 0.20 -13.90
CA GLU A 227 19.15 -0.81 -13.86
C GLU A 227 20.56 -0.20 -13.89
N GLN A 228 20.79 0.83 -14.71
CA GLN A 228 22.07 1.57 -14.72
C GLN A 228 22.37 2.23 -13.38
N GLN A 229 21.35 2.59 -12.61
CA GLN A 229 21.48 3.13 -11.25
C GLN A 229 21.49 2.06 -10.16
N GLY A 230 21.39 0.77 -10.52
CA GLY A 230 21.35 -0.38 -9.61
C GLY A 230 19.99 -0.71 -9.01
N PHE A 231 18.94 0.01 -9.42
CA PHE A 231 17.58 -0.20 -8.93
C PHE A 231 16.86 -1.28 -9.72
N SER A 232 16.15 -2.14 -9.00
CA SER A 232 15.17 -3.06 -9.56
C SER A 232 13.75 -2.53 -9.31
N LEU A 233 12.81 -2.82 -10.21
CA LEU A 233 11.38 -2.65 -9.94
C LEU A 233 10.94 -3.74 -8.97
N TYR A 234 10.64 -3.38 -7.73
CA TYR A 234 10.26 -4.32 -6.67
C TYR A 234 8.76 -4.61 -6.66
N ALA A 235 7.93 -3.58 -6.82
CA ALA A 235 6.47 -3.72 -6.90
C ALA A 235 5.85 -2.56 -7.67
N ALA A 236 4.79 -2.85 -8.44
CA ALA A 236 3.85 -1.85 -8.94
C ALA A 236 2.58 -1.92 -8.09
N ILE A 237 2.16 -0.79 -7.52
CA ILE A 237 1.06 -0.74 -6.55
C ILE A 237 0.08 0.38 -6.91
N ASN A 238 -1.19 0.02 -7.03
CA ASN A 238 -2.28 0.98 -7.13
C ASN A 238 -2.75 1.43 -5.73
N HIS A 239 -2.65 2.73 -5.47
CA HIS A 239 -3.10 3.34 -4.20
C HIS A 239 -4.50 3.93 -4.24
N ASN A 240 -5.11 4.04 -5.42
CA ASN A 240 -6.34 4.79 -5.59
C ASN A 240 -7.55 3.90 -5.42
N SER A 241 -8.36 4.19 -4.40
CA SER A 241 -9.67 3.57 -4.20
C SER A 241 -10.57 3.80 -5.42
N ARG A 242 -10.73 2.77 -6.27
CA ARG A 242 -11.61 2.77 -7.44
C ARG A 242 -13.08 2.71 -7.04
N ARG A 243 -13.56 3.69 -6.27
CA ARG A 243 -14.99 3.82 -5.93
C ARG A 243 -15.80 4.55 -7.01
N SER A 244 -15.13 5.26 -7.93
CA SER A 244 -15.79 5.97 -9.02
C SER A 244 -15.63 5.21 -10.34
N ARG A 245 -16.71 5.11 -11.13
CA ARG A 245 -16.69 4.65 -12.53
C ARG A 245 -16.02 5.65 -13.48
N ASP A 246 -15.64 6.84 -12.99
CA ASP A 246 -14.87 7.79 -13.79
C ASP A 246 -13.41 7.32 -13.93
N SER A 247 -13.14 6.70 -15.07
CA SER A 247 -11.81 6.28 -15.52
C SER A 247 -10.89 7.45 -15.88
N SER A 248 -11.41 8.68 -15.98
CA SER A 248 -10.68 9.86 -16.44
C SER A 248 -9.55 10.32 -15.50
N ASN A 249 -9.58 9.91 -14.24
CA ASN A 249 -8.60 10.26 -13.20
C ASN A 249 -7.91 9.05 -12.56
N ALA A 250 -8.02 7.85 -13.14
CA ALA A 250 -7.28 6.70 -12.65
C ALA A 250 -5.78 6.91 -12.94
N GLU A 251 -4.98 7.21 -11.91
CA GLU A 251 -3.53 7.19 -12.08
C GLU A 251 -3.05 5.76 -12.30
N ALA A 252 -1.99 5.62 -13.11
CA ALA A 252 -1.28 4.37 -13.22
C ALA A 252 -0.63 3.98 -11.87
N ASP A 253 -0.27 2.70 -11.76
CA ASP A 253 0.36 2.15 -10.57
C ASP A 253 1.65 2.89 -10.23
N THR A 254 1.89 3.08 -8.94
CA THR A 254 3.17 3.63 -8.46
C THR A 254 4.18 2.51 -8.42
N TRP A 255 5.35 2.75 -9.02
CA TRP A 255 6.48 1.85 -8.98
C TRP A 255 7.29 2.09 -7.72
N TYR A 256 7.52 1.03 -6.96
CA TYR A 256 8.45 1.00 -5.84
C TYR A 256 9.69 0.26 -6.28
N CYS A 257 10.82 0.93 -6.21
CA CYS A 257 12.09 0.42 -6.69
C CYS A 257 13.08 0.35 -5.53
N ASN A 258 13.96 -0.65 -5.55
CA ASN A 258 14.98 -0.80 -4.53
C ASN A 258 16.34 -1.19 -5.12
N ARG A 259 17.40 -0.84 -4.40
CA ARG A 259 18.79 -1.13 -4.75
C ARG A 259 19.56 -1.57 -3.51
N PRO A 260 20.34 -2.67 -3.51
CA PRO A 260 21.23 -3.01 -2.40
C PRO A 260 22.16 -1.86 -2.02
N VAL A 261 22.33 -1.61 -0.72
CA VAL A 261 23.16 -0.49 -0.24
C VAL A 261 24.63 -0.60 -0.70
N ASP A 262 25.11 -1.83 -0.86
CA ASP A 262 26.47 -2.17 -1.28
C ASP A 262 26.65 -2.28 -2.80
N TRP A 263 25.60 -2.03 -3.59
CA TRP A 263 25.68 -2.06 -5.05
C TRP A 263 26.66 -0.99 -5.58
N LYS A 264 27.44 -1.37 -6.59
CA LYS A 264 28.41 -0.51 -7.28
C LYS A 264 28.11 -0.42 -8.78
N PRO A 265 28.40 0.73 -9.43
CA PRO A 265 28.27 0.89 -10.87
C PRO A 265 28.89 -0.28 -11.65
N GLY A 266 28.13 -0.82 -12.60
CA GLY A 266 28.54 -1.97 -13.44
C GLY A 266 28.21 -3.34 -12.87
N GLN A 267 27.71 -3.45 -11.63
CA GLN A 267 27.20 -4.72 -11.10
C GLN A 267 25.80 -5.03 -11.63
N PHE A 268 25.52 -6.32 -11.82
CA PHE A 268 24.20 -6.79 -12.21
C PHE A 268 23.13 -6.43 -11.17
N VAL A 269 21.95 -6.09 -11.67
CA VAL A 269 20.74 -5.95 -10.85
C VAL A 269 20.01 -7.29 -10.88
N TYR A 270 19.76 -7.87 -9.71
CA TYR A 270 18.99 -9.10 -9.60
C TYR A 270 17.54 -8.79 -9.22
N HIS A 271 16.59 -9.36 -9.93
CA HIS A 271 15.16 -9.28 -9.60
C HIS A 271 14.78 -10.43 -8.65
N GLY A 272 14.11 -10.13 -7.54
CA GLY A 272 13.74 -11.10 -6.47
C GLY A 272 12.27 -11.52 -6.44
#